data_AF-A0A9X3UIP9-F1
#
_entry.id   AF-A0A9X3UIP9-F1
#
_cell.length_a   1.000
_cell.length_b   1.000
_cell.length_c   1.000
_cell.angle_alpha   90.00
_cell.angle_beta   90.00
_cell.angle_gamma   90.00
#
_symmetry.space_group_name_H-M   'P 1'
#
loop_
_entity.id
_entity.type
_entity.pdbx_description
1 polymer ?
#
loop_
_entity_poly.entity_id
_entity_poly.type
_entity_poly.pdbx_seq_one_letter_code
_entity_poly.pdbx_strand_id
1 'polypeptide(L)'
;MTDSLPTIETLKDQARRLRKLLEKNGRSMGHSQALEAIAHQYGYKDWNTISARSSNAGPATPVYVGEAVTGTYLGQRFTGRVIGTRVLSAHDRFRVTLHFDSPVDVVSFDSFSAYRQRVTAVIDSRGTTPQKTSNGKPHLQLDL
;
A
#
# COMPACT_ATOMS: atom_id res chain seq x y z
N MET A 1 0.25 6.08 -24.54
CA MET A 1 -0.48 5.07 -23.74
C MET A 1 0.36 4.80 -22.50
N THR A 2 -0.11 5.21 -21.33
CA THR A 2 0.61 5.07 -20.06
C THR A 2 0.50 3.61 -19.59
N ASP A 3 1.41 2.77 -20.05
CA ASP A 3 1.40 1.35 -19.68
C ASP A 3 1.90 1.22 -18.23
N SER A 4 0.97 1.02 -17.31
CA SER A 4 1.25 0.79 -15.91
C SER A 4 2.06 -0.51 -15.78
N LEU A 5 3.25 -0.40 -15.22
CA LEU A 5 4.12 -1.56 -15.00
C LEU A 5 3.39 -2.62 -14.15
N PRO A 6 3.33 -3.87 -14.62
CA PRO A 6 2.74 -4.95 -13.85
C PRO A 6 3.60 -5.27 -12.61
N THR A 7 2.98 -5.88 -11.60
CA THR A 7 3.65 -6.19 -10.31
C THR A 7 4.80 -7.20 -10.49
N ILE A 8 5.74 -7.22 -9.54
CA ILE A 8 6.87 -8.16 -9.59
C ILE A 8 6.41 -9.61 -9.69
N GLU A 9 5.33 -9.98 -9.00
CA GLU A 9 4.77 -11.33 -9.01
C GLU A 9 4.30 -11.71 -10.40
N THR A 10 3.55 -10.83 -11.07
CA THR A 10 3.08 -11.07 -12.44
C THR A 10 4.22 -11.16 -13.45
N LEU A 11 5.27 -10.34 -13.30
CA LEU A 11 6.49 -10.42 -14.13
C LEU A 11 7.23 -11.76 -13.92
N LYS A 12 7.36 -12.24 -12.68
CA LYS A 12 7.97 -13.55 -12.37
C LYS A 12 7.14 -14.70 -12.96
N ASP A 13 5.82 -14.60 -12.90
CA ASP A 13 4.93 -15.60 -13.49
C ASP A 13 5.00 -15.62 -15.02
N GLN A 14 5.15 -14.47 -15.67
CA GLN A 14 5.41 -14.39 -17.10
C GLN A 14 6.75 -15.06 -17.46
N ALA A 15 7.83 -14.79 -16.72
CA ALA A 15 9.12 -15.44 -16.94
C ALA A 15 9.03 -16.97 -16.77
N ARG A 16 8.26 -17.44 -15.78
CA ARG A 16 8.01 -18.88 -15.57
C ARG A 16 7.24 -19.50 -16.73
N ARG A 17 6.21 -18.82 -17.26
CA ARG A 17 5.44 -19.27 -18.43
C ARG A 17 6.31 -19.31 -19.69
N LEU A 18 7.10 -18.26 -19.93
CA LEU A 18 8.03 -18.19 -21.05
C LEU A 18 9.00 -19.37 -21.05
N ARG A 19 9.59 -19.67 -19.88
CA ARG A 19 10.49 -20.82 -19.74
C ARG A 19 9.82 -22.14 -20.07
N LYS A 20 8.62 -22.39 -19.52
CA LYS A 20 7.85 -23.61 -19.80
C LYS A 20 7.50 -23.76 -21.29
N LEU A 21 7.20 -22.66 -21.98
CA LEU A 21 6.94 -22.67 -23.43
C LEU A 21 8.18 -23.03 -24.25
N LEU A 22 9.34 -22.49 -23.87
CA LEU A 22 10.60 -22.79 -24.55
C LEU A 22 11.06 -24.23 -24.30
N GLU A 23 10.91 -24.73 -23.07
CA GLU A 23 11.21 -26.13 -22.71
C GLU A 23 10.36 -27.10 -23.55
N LYS A 24 9.07 -26.81 -23.76
CA LYS A 24 8.19 -27.60 -24.65
C LYS A 24 8.67 -27.62 -26.10
N ASN A 25 9.35 -26.58 -26.54
CA ASN A 25 9.90 -26.46 -27.90
C ASN A 25 11.36 -26.97 -27.99
N GLY A 26 11.83 -27.72 -26.99
CA GLY A 26 13.17 -28.31 -26.97
C GLY A 26 14.30 -27.32 -26.70
N ARG A 27 14.00 -26.08 -26.29
CA ARG A 27 15.00 -25.06 -25.93
C ARG A 27 15.03 -24.88 -24.42
N SER A 28 16.15 -25.20 -23.77
CA SER A 28 16.33 -24.88 -22.36
C SER A 28 16.71 -23.41 -22.19
N MET A 29 16.10 -22.75 -21.20
CA MET A 29 16.41 -21.37 -20.84
C MET A 29 16.55 -21.28 -19.32
N GLY A 30 17.61 -20.62 -18.85
CA GLY A 30 17.84 -20.39 -17.42
C GLY A 30 16.77 -19.46 -16.82
N HIS A 31 16.52 -19.58 -15.51
CA HIS A 31 15.54 -18.72 -14.83
C HIS A 31 15.91 -17.23 -14.94
N SER A 32 17.18 -16.89 -14.70
CA SER A 32 17.67 -15.51 -14.82
C SER A 32 17.52 -14.98 -16.24
N GLN A 33 17.82 -15.79 -17.24
CA GLN A 33 17.68 -15.40 -18.65
C GLN A 33 16.23 -15.11 -19.05
N ALA A 34 15.27 -15.86 -18.50
CA ALA A 34 13.85 -15.59 -18.71
C ALA A 34 13.41 -14.27 -18.07
N LEU A 35 13.95 -13.91 -16.90
CA LEU A 35 13.67 -12.61 -16.26
C LEU A 35 14.23 -11.44 -17.07
N GLU A 36 15.45 -11.57 -17.61
CA GLU A 36 16.04 -10.57 -18.51
C GLU A 36 15.22 -10.42 -19.81
N ALA A 37 14.76 -11.53 -20.40
CA ALA A 37 13.92 -11.49 -21.59
C ALA A 37 12.60 -10.74 -21.34
N ILE A 38 11.97 -10.95 -20.17
CA ILE A 38 10.80 -10.17 -19.77
C ILE A 38 11.16 -8.69 -19.60
N ALA A 39 12.29 -8.35 -18.97
CA ALA A 39 12.71 -6.95 -18.82
C ALA A 39 12.84 -6.24 -20.18
N HIS A 40 13.51 -6.89 -21.14
CA HIS A 40 13.66 -6.37 -22.50
C HIS A 40 12.32 -6.26 -23.24
N GLN A 41 11.38 -7.20 -23.03
CA GLN A 41 10.04 -7.14 -23.63
C GLN A 41 9.29 -5.87 -23.21
N TYR A 42 9.47 -5.42 -21.97
CA TYR A 42 8.91 -4.17 -21.44
C TYR A 42 9.77 -2.93 -21.74
N GLY A 43 10.85 -3.06 -22.52
CA GLY A 43 11.74 -1.95 -22.89
C GLY A 43 12.77 -1.56 -21.82
N TYR A 44 12.99 -2.40 -20.81
CA TYR A 44 13.99 -2.17 -19.77
C TYR A 44 15.33 -2.82 -20.11
N LYS A 45 16.40 -2.24 -19.56
CA LYS A 45 17.79 -2.71 -19.77
C LYS A 45 18.05 -4.08 -19.15
N ASP A 46 17.52 -4.30 -17.96
CA ASP A 46 17.75 -5.52 -17.18
C ASP A 46 16.62 -5.78 -16.18
N TRP A 47 16.57 -7.01 -15.66
CA TRP A 47 15.62 -7.42 -14.63
C TRP A 47 15.69 -6.54 -13.39
N ASN A 48 16.88 -6.12 -12.96
CA ASN A 48 17.04 -5.27 -11.78
C ASN A 48 16.33 -3.93 -11.95
N THR A 49 16.38 -3.34 -13.14
CA THR A 49 15.76 -2.05 -13.44
C THR A 49 14.23 -2.15 -13.46
N ILE A 50 13.68 -3.14 -14.17
CA ILE A 50 12.22 -3.33 -14.21
C ILE A 50 11.68 -3.77 -12.86
N SER A 51 12.38 -4.65 -12.14
CA SER A 51 11.95 -5.11 -10.82
C SER A 51 11.99 -3.98 -9.81
N ALA A 52 13.00 -3.09 -9.83
CA ALA A 52 13.00 -1.90 -8.98
C ALA A 52 11.83 -0.96 -9.31
N ARG A 53 11.53 -0.73 -10.59
CA ARG A 53 10.40 0.11 -11.01
C ARG A 53 9.04 -0.51 -10.63
N SER A 54 8.89 -1.81 -10.84
CA SER A 54 7.71 -2.59 -10.45
C SER A 54 7.57 -2.73 -8.92
N SER A 55 8.68 -2.77 -8.17
CA SER A 55 8.68 -2.70 -6.70
C SER A 55 8.23 -1.35 -6.18
N ASN A 56 8.63 -0.27 -6.86
CA ASN A 56 8.19 1.08 -6.54
C ASN A 56 6.75 1.35 -6.97
N ALA A 57 6.19 0.49 -7.83
CA ALA A 57 4.75 0.36 -8.09
C ALA A 57 4.09 -0.63 -7.11
N GLY A 58 4.59 -0.69 -5.86
CA GLY A 58 3.89 -1.33 -4.75
C GLY A 58 2.49 -0.72 -4.59
N PRO A 59 1.59 -1.38 -3.84
CA PRO A 59 0.21 -0.89 -3.73
C PRO A 59 0.27 0.54 -3.24
N ALA A 60 -0.25 1.46 -4.07
CA ALA A 60 -0.27 2.88 -3.74
C ALA A 60 -0.94 2.99 -2.39
N THR A 61 -0.25 3.59 -1.41
CA THR A 61 -0.90 3.95 -0.15
C THR A 61 -2.17 4.70 -0.51
N PRO A 62 -3.33 4.40 0.10
CA PRO A 62 -4.59 5.03 -0.27
C PRO A 62 -4.57 6.55 -0.05
N VAL A 63 -3.58 7.05 0.68
CA VAL A 63 -3.31 8.45 0.94
C VAL A 63 -1.82 8.76 0.80
N TYR A 64 -1.49 10.02 0.55
CA TYR A 64 -0.12 10.52 0.37
C TYR A 64 0.28 11.50 1.47
N VAL A 65 1.58 11.62 1.74
CA VAL A 65 2.08 12.62 2.70
C VAL A 65 1.77 14.03 2.19
N GLY A 66 1.22 14.87 3.07
CA GLY A 66 0.76 16.23 2.77
C GLY A 66 -0.72 16.32 2.40
N GLU A 67 -1.36 15.20 2.09
CA GLU A 67 -2.77 15.14 1.73
C GLU A 67 -3.67 15.51 2.92
N ALA A 68 -4.69 16.33 2.65
CA ALA A 68 -5.74 16.63 3.61
C ALA A 68 -6.75 15.49 3.63
N VAL A 69 -7.06 14.99 4.82
CA VAL A 69 -7.92 13.84 5.02
C VAL A 69 -8.98 14.14 6.08
N THR A 70 -10.17 13.56 5.89
CA THR A 70 -11.22 13.55 6.89
C THR A 70 -11.57 12.11 7.23
N GLY A 71 -12.24 11.92 8.36
CA GLY A 71 -12.65 10.59 8.75
C GLY A 71 -13.15 10.53 10.17
N THR A 72 -13.13 9.32 10.70
CA THR A 72 -13.52 9.01 12.07
C THR A 72 -12.38 8.31 12.80
N TYR A 73 -12.01 8.82 13.97
CA TYR A 73 -11.02 8.22 14.86
C TYR A 73 -11.67 7.95 16.23
N LEU A 74 -11.71 6.69 16.65
CA LEU A 74 -12.36 6.23 17.88
C LEU A 74 -13.80 6.74 18.04
N GLY A 75 -14.53 6.83 16.93
CA GLY A 75 -15.91 7.32 16.88
C GLY A 75 -16.06 8.84 16.73
N GLN A 76 -14.97 9.61 16.75
CA GLN A 76 -14.97 11.06 16.67
C GLN A 76 -14.56 11.54 15.27
N ARG A 77 -15.28 12.53 14.74
CA ARG A 77 -14.93 13.12 13.44
C ARG A 77 -13.66 13.94 13.56
N PHE A 78 -12.82 13.90 12.52
CA PHE A 78 -11.62 14.71 12.45
C PHE A 78 -11.40 15.27 11.04
N THR A 79 -10.67 16.38 10.98
CA THR A 79 -9.97 16.86 9.79
C THR A 79 -8.48 16.95 10.11
N GLY A 80 -7.64 16.66 9.14
CA GLY A 80 -6.20 16.74 9.34
C GLY A 80 -5.41 16.46 8.09
N ARG A 81 -4.12 16.22 8.28
CA ARG A 81 -3.19 15.89 7.20
C ARG A 81 -2.40 14.64 7.50
N VAL A 82 -2.07 13.94 6.43
CA VAL A 82 -1.11 12.83 6.48
C VAL A 82 0.29 13.41 6.55
N ILE A 83 1.05 13.04 7.56
CA ILE A 83 2.43 13.50 7.75
C ILE A 83 3.46 12.38 7.57
N GLY A 84 3.00 11.13 7.41
CA GLY A 84 3.85 9.99 7.15
C GLY A 84 3.04 8.81 6.65
N THR A 85 3.55 8.11 5.65
CA THR A 85 3.00 6.84 5.18
C THR A 85 4.13 5.82 5.07
N ARG A 86 3.82 4.56 5.37
CA ARG A 86 4.75 3.44 5.21
C ARG A 86 3.99 2.20 4.81
N VAL A 87 4.35 1.63 3.67
CA VAL A 87 3.85 0.32 3.23
C VAL A 87 4.38 -0.76 4.19
N LEU A 88 3.49 -1.61 4.68
CA LEU A 88 3.85 -2.81 5.43
C LEU A 88 3.81 -3.98 4.45
N SER A 89 4.88 -4.78 4.40
CA SER A 89 5.09 -5.83 3.38
C SER A 89 4.07 -6.99 3.38
N ALA A 90 2.97 -6.89 4.13
CA ALA A 90 1.96 -7.94 4.27
C ALA A 90 0.53 -7.39 4.10
N HIS A 91 -0.18 -7.93 3.11
CA HIS A 91 -1.64 -7.80 2.92
C HIS A 91 -2.19 -6.37 2.75
N ASP A 92 -1.60 -5.55 1.87
CA ASP A 92 -2.10 -4.19 1.56
C ASP A 92 -2.35 -3.34 2.82
N ARG A 93 -1.46 -3.49 3.82
CA ARG A 93 -1.51 -2.71 5.05
C ARG A 93 -0.55 -1.55 4.97
N PHE A 94 -1.03 -0.39 5.40
CA PHE A 94 -0.28 0.85 5.37
C PHE A 94 -0.27 1.44 6.77
N ARG A 95 0.92 1.75 7.29
CA ARG A 95 1.05 2.58 8.47
C ARG A 95 0.94 4.04 8.04
N VAL A 96 -0.06 4.74 8.56
CA VAL A 96 -0.27 6.17 8.33
C VAL A 96 -0.09 6.93 9.63
N THR A 97 0.55 8.07 9.56
CA THR A 97 0.63 9.04 10.65
C THR A 97 -0.15 10.27 10.24
N LEU A 98 -1.15 10.61 11.04
CA LEU A 98 -2.05 11.73 10.83
C LEU A 98 -1.78 12.82 11.86
N HIS A 99 -1.93 14.07 11.45
CA HIS A 99 -1.94 15.23 12.32
C HIS A 99 -3.26 15.96 12.11
N PHE A 100 -4.10 15.98 13.14
CA PHE A 100 -5.39 16.65 13.12
C PHE A 100 -5.20 18.17 13.20
N ASP A 101 -6.02 18.91 12.46
CA ASP A 101 -5.94 20.37 12.43
C ASP A 101 -6.23 20.96 13.81
N SER A 102 -7.17 20.34 14.54
CA SER A 102 -7.47 20.63 15.95
C SER A 102 -7.33 19.35 16.79
N PRO A 103 -6.84 19.43 18.05
CA PRO A 103 -6.85 18.29 18.96
C PRO A 103 -8.25 17.71 19.11
N VAL A 104 -8.40 16.41 18.88
CA VAL A 104 -9.67 15.69 18.99
C VAL A 104 -9.70 14.97 20.33
N ASP A 105 -10.74 15.21 21.13
CA ASP A 105 -11.01 14.39 22.31
C ASP A 105 -11.54 13.03 21.88
N VAL A 106 -10.81 11.96 22.18
CA VAL A 106 -11.16 10.60 21.73
C VAL A 106 -12.02 9.83 22.73
N VAL A 107 -12.46 10.49 23.79
CA VAL A 107 -13.33 9.90 24.83
C VAL A 107 -14.72 10.49 24.70
N SER A 108 -15.74 9.67 24.89
CA SER A 108 -17.15 10.06 24.76
C SER A 108 -17.88 10.27 26.10
N PHE A 109 -17.18 10.15 27.23
CA PHE A 109 -17.76 10.32 28.57
C PHE A 109 -17.35 11.66 29.17
N ASP A 110 -18.31 12.40 29.73
CA ASP A 110 -18.08 13.74 30.31
C ASP A 110 -17.09 13.76 31.49
N SER A 111 -16.88 12.63 32.15
CA SER A 111 -16.00 12.53 33.32
C SER A 111 -14.50 12.48 32.99
N PHE A 112 -14.11 12.37 31.70
CA PHE A 112 -12.71 12.23 31.31
C PHE A 112 -12.45 12.66 29.86
N SER A 113 -11.36 13.43 29.65
CA SER A 113 -10.90 13.84 28.31
C SER A 113 -9.57 13.18 27.95
N ALA A 114 -9.42 12.77 26.69
CA ALA A 114 -8.15 12.35 26.12
C ALA A 114 -7.94 12.97 24.74
N TYR A 115 -7.33 14.14 24.70
CA TYR A 115 -7.03 14.80 23.45
C TYR A 115 -5.90 14.09 22.69
N ARG A 116 -6.07 13.95 21.37
CA ARG A 116 -5.07 13.49 20.43
C ARG A 116 -4.99 14.47 19.29
N GLN A 117 -3.79 14.92 18.98
CA GLN A 117 -3.53 15.75 17.80
C GLN A 117 -2.76 14.97 16.73
N ARG A 118 -1.86 14.07 17.13
CA ARG A 118 -1.10 13.22 16.21
C ARG A 118 -1.34 11.76 16.54
N VAL A 119 -1.69 10.97 15.54
CA VAL A 119 -2.00 9.55 15.69
C VAL A 119 -1.29 8.73 14.62
N THR A 120 -0.90 7.51 14.95
CA THR A 120 -0.37 6.55 13.98
C THR A 120 -1.26 5.32 14.00
N ALA A 121 -1.71 4.89 12.83
CA ALA A 121 -2.61 3.76 12.67
C ALA A 121 -2.17 2.89 11.50
N VAL A 122 -2.63 1.64 11.49
CA VAL A 122 -2.46 0.74 10.35
C VAL A 122 -3.81 0.59 9.67
N ILE A 123 -3.90 1.03 8.41
CA ILE A 123 -5.09 0.96 7.57
C ILE A 123 -4.89 -0.07 6.46
N ASP A 124 -5.99 -0.60 5.94
CA ASP A 124 -6.04 -1.35 4.68
C ASP A 124 -6.12 -0.40 3.48
N SER A 125 -6.26 -0.96 2.27
CA SER A 125 -6.47 -0.22 1.03
C SER A 125 -7.78 0.58 0.98
N ARG A 126 -8.72 0.34 1.91
CA ARG A 126 -9.97 1.10 2.07
C ARG A 126 -9.87 2.19 3.14
N GLY A 127 -8.68 2.48 3.66
CA GLY A 127 -8.51 3.50 4.67
C GLY A 127 -9.03 3.12 6.05
N THR A 128 -9.25 1.83 6.32
CA THR A 128 -9.88 1.35 7.55
C THR A 128 -8.91 0.52 8.39
N THR A 129 -8.90 0.72 9.70
CA THR A 129 -8.12 -0.14 10.61
C THR A 129 -8.78 -1.50 10.82
N PRO A 130 -8.01 -2.61 10.90
CA PRO A 130 -8.55 -3.91 11.28
C PRO A 130 -8.96 -3.98 12.77
N GLN A 131 -8.35 -3.13 13.61
CA GLN A 131 -8.67 -3.03 15.02
C GLN A 131 -10.03 -2.35 15.21
N LYS A 132 -10.83 -2.91 16.12
CA LYS A 132 -12.18 -2.44 16.42
C LYS A 132 -12.31 -2.08 17.89
N THR A 133 -13.07 -1.03 18.15
CA THR A 133 -13.52 -0.67 19.50
C THR A 133 -14.53 -1.72 20.00
N SER A 134 -14.83 -1.72 21.30
CA SER A 134 -15.76 -2.68 21.92
C SER A 134 -17.18 -2.66 21.32
N ASN A 135 -17.55 -1.58 20.63
CA ASN A 135 -18.81 -1.45 19.89
C ASN A 135 -18.73 -1.94 18.42
N GLY A 136 -17.65 -2.63 18.03
CA GLY A 136 -17.48 -3.24 16.71
C GLY A 136 -17.07 -2.29 15.59
N LYS A 137 -16.91 -0.99 15.85
CA LYS A 137 -16.47 0.01 14.86
C LYS A 137 -14.94 0.04 14.72
N PRO A 138 -14.38 0.33 13.54
CA PRO A 138 -12.94 0.52 13.36
C PRO A 138 -12.40 1.66 14.24
N HIS A 139 -11.15 1.52 14.70
CA HIS A 139 -10.46 2.60 15.41
C HIS A 139 -10.21 3.82 14.53
N LEU A 140 -9.88 3.64 13.26
CA LEU A 140 -9.73 4.70 12.27
C LEU A 140 -10.42 4.28 10.98
N GLN A 141 -11.15 5.22 10.39
CA GLN A 141 -11.71 5.12 9.05
C GLN A 141 -11.54 6.46 8.35
N LEU A 142 -10.85 6.46 7.21
CA LEU A 142 -10.72 7.63 6.33
C LEU A 142 -11.93 7.72 5.39
N ASP A 143 -12.33 8.95 5.05
CA ASP A 143 -13.29 9.22 3.99
C ASP A 143 -12.50 9.31 2.66
N LEU A 144 -12.35 8.17 1.96
CA LEU A 144 -11.66 8.06 0.66
C LEU A 144 -12.65 8.06 -0.51
#